data_AF-A0A536J539-F1
#
_entry.id   AF-A0A536J539-F1
#
_cell.length_a   1.000
_cell.length_b   1.000
_cell.length_c   1.000
_cell.angle_alpha   90.00
_cell.angle_beta   90.00
_cell.angle_gamma   90.00
#
_symmetry.space_group_name_H-M   'P 1'
#
loop_
_entity.id
_entity.type
_entity.pdbx_description
1 polymer ?
#
loop_
_entity_poly.entity_id
_entity_poly.type
_entity_poly.pdbx_seq_one_letter_code
_entity_poly.pdbx_strand_id
1 'polypeptide(L)' 'MAEEAGPHQVTARWTALGGALRAGAAAAAWGAAGETEVFALHDDGQVWDRYWDGKTWHAWESLGGA' A
#
# COMPACT_ATOMS: atom_id res chain seq x y z
N MET A 1 14.34 32.47 -11.20
CA MET A 1 13.42 32.41 -10.05
C MET A 1 12.83 31.01 -10.06
N ALA A 2 13.48 30.04 -9.43
CA ALA A 2 12.91 28.70 -9.26
C ALA A 2 12.16 28.72 -7.93
N GLU A 3 10.87 28.42 -7.96
CA GLU A 3 10.08 28.21 -6.75
C GLU A 3 10.52 26.88 -6.14
N GLU A 4 11.19 26.91 -5.01
CA GLU A 4 11.42 25.70 -4.21
C GLU A 4 10.06 25.27 -3.64
N ALA A 5 9.53 24.15 -4.13
CA ALA A 5 8.34 23.53 -3.57
C ALA A 5 8.61 23.22 -2.09
N GLY A 6 7.84 23.85 -1.19
CA GLY A 6 7.93 23.63 0.25
C GLY A 6 7.73 22.15 0.64
N PRO A 7 8.08 21.76 1.88
CA PRO A 7 8.06 20.37 2.28
C PRO A 7 6.64 19.79 2.18
N HIS A 8 6.48 18.63 1.55
CA HIS A 8 5.21 17.92 1.46
C HIS A 8 4.73 17.53 2.87
N GLN A 9 3.80 18.29 3.43
CA GLN A 9 3.23 17.98 4.74
C GLN A 9 2.09 16.99 4.56
N VAL A 10 2.25 15.77 5.08
CA VAL A 10 1.13 14.83 5.24
C VAL A 10 0.35 15.28 6.47
N THR A 11 -0.75 15.99 6.23
CA THR A 11 -1.63 16.53 7.30
C THR A 11 -2.75 15.56 7.68
N ALA A 12 -3.05 14.59 6.81
CA ALA A 12 -3.99 13.52 7.09
C ALA A 12 -3.43 12.51 8.10
N ARG A 13 -4.30 11.90 8.90
CA ARG A 13 -3.90 10.80 9.78
C ARG A 13 -3.59 9.56 8.96
N TRP A 14 -2.50 8.89 9.33
CA TRP A 14 -2.19 7.56 8.81
C TRP A 14 -3.26 6.56 9.22
N THR A 15 -3.68 5.73 8.27
CA THR A 15 -4.53 4.57 8.52
C THR A 15 -3.67 3.33 8.43
N ALA A 16 -3.66 2.52 9.49
CA ALA A 16 -2.99 1.23 9.46
C ALA A 16 -3.75 0.27 8.53
N LEU A 17 -3.05 -0.34 7.58
CA LEU A 17 -3.61 -1.39 6.72
C LEU A 17 -3.67 -2.76 7.40
N GLY A 18 -3.28 -2.87 8.68
CA GLY A 18 -3.27 -4.12 9.43
C GLY A 18 -2.39 -5.19 8.79
N GLY A 19 -2.60 -6.45 9.18
CA GLY A 19 -1.80 -7.60 8.72
C GLY A 19 -0.62 -7.90 9.63
N ALA A 20 -0.08 -9.12 9.51
CA ALA A 20 1.09 -9.61 10.23
C ALA A 20 2.32 -9.50 9.31
N LEU A 21 2.69 -8.26 8.98
CA LEU A 21 3.74 -7.97 8.01
C LEU A 21 5.11 -8.20 8.64
N ARG A 22 5.91 -9.03 7.97
CA ARG A 22 7.29 -9.33 8.35
C ARG A 22 8.25 -8.29 7.82
N ALA A 23 8.11 -7.90 6.55
CA ALA A 23 9.04 -7.00 5.90
C ALA A 23 8.49 -6.39 4.60
N GLY A 24 8.97 -5.18 4.32
CA GLY A 24 8.79 -4.49 3.05
C GLY A 24 7.35 -4.04 2.80
N ALA A 25 7.21 -3.16 1.81
CA ALA A 25 5.96 -2.87 1.15
C ALA A 25 6.31 -2.35 -0.25
N ALA A 26 5.66 -2.87 -1.28
CA ALA A 26 5.69 -2.31 -2.63
C ALA A 26 4.27 -1.91 -3.02
N ALA A 27 4.13 -0.80 -3.74
CA ALA A 27 2.84 -0.34 -4.21
C ALA A 27 2.85 -0.14 -5.73
N ALA A 28 1.76 -0.55 -6.38
CA ALA A 28 1.52 -0.30 -7.80
C ALA A 28 0.12 0.28 -7.97
N ALA A 29 0.00 1.33 -8.78
CA ALA A 29 -1.30 1.94 -9.09
C ALA A 29 -1.77 1.57 -10.49
N TRP A 30 -3.08 1.49 -10.68
CA TRP A 30 -3.71 1.33 -11.97
C TRP A 30 -5.00 2.15 -12.05
N GLY A 31 -5.63 2.12 -13.23
CA GLY A 31 -6.89 2.81 -13.45
C GLY A 31 -6.76 4.33 -13.45
N ALA A 32 -7.90 5.01 -13.62
CA ALA A 32 -7.98 6.47 -13.63
C ALA A 32 -8.41 7.04 -12.27
N ALA A 33 -8.88 6.19 -11.35
CA ALA A 33 -9.41 6.59 -10.06
C ALA A 33 -8.42 6.39 -8.91
N GLY A 34 -7.16 6.04 -9.23
CA GLY A 34 -6.10 5.85 -8.24
C GLY A 34 -6.19 4.52 -7.50
N GLU A 35 -6.75 3.49 -8.14
CA GLU A 35 -6.69 2.12 -7.65
C GLU A 35 -5.24 1.72 -7.39
N THR A 36 -4.99 1.03 -6.28
CA THR A 36 -3.63 0.76 -5.80
C THR A 36 -3.55 -0.60 -5.13
N GLU A 37 -2.55 -1.41 -5.50
CA GLU A 37 -2.20 -2.68 -4.86
C GLU A 37 -1.05 -2.42 -3.92
N VAL A 38 -1.07 -3.02 -2.73
CA VAL A 38 0.08 -3.07 -1.82
C VAL A 38 0.48 -4.52 -1.63
N PHE A 39 1.75 -4.81 -1.87
CA PHE A 39 2.35 -6.13 -1.67
C PHE A 39 3.30 -6.10 -0.46
N ALA A 40 3.26 -7.12 0.38
CA ALA A 40 4.18 -7.26 1.51
C ALA A 40 4.50 -8.74 1.79
N LEU A 41 5.62 -8.99 2.47
CA LEU A 41 5.88 -10.30 3.07
C LEU A 41 5.18 -10.38 4.42
N HIS A 42 4.41 -11.43 4.64
CA HIS A 42 3.82 -11.73 5.95
C HIS A 42 4.69 -12.69 6.77
N ASP A 43 4.33 -12.84 8.04
CA ASP A 43 5.04 -13.68 9.01
C ASP A 43 5.09 -15.17 8.61
N ASP A 44 4.18 -15.62 7.75
CA ASP A 44 4.19 -16.96 7.17
C ASP A 44 5.21 -17.15 6.04
N GLY A 45 5.94 -16.09 5.67
CA GLY A 45 6.95 -16.10 4.61
C GLY A 45 6.39 -15.97 3.19
N GLN A 46 5.07 -15.85 3.03
CA GLN A 46 4.43 -15.69 1.73
C GLN A 46 4.33 -14.21 1.35
N VAL A 47 4.17 -13.97 0.04
CA VAL A 47 3.76 -12.66 -0.47
C VAL A 47 2.26 -12.55 -0.33
N TRP A 48 1.81 -11.46 0.26
CA TRP A 48 0.40 -11.11 0.38
C TRP A 48 0.15 -9.77 -0.31
N ASP A 49 -1.06 -9.60 -0.83
CA ASP A 49 -1.53 -8.35 -1.41
C ASP A 49 -2.82 -7.86 -0.76
N ARG A 50 -3.06 -6.56 -0.91
CA ARG A 50 -4.26 -5.85 -0.48
C ARG A 50 -4.41 -4.61 -1.35
N TYR A 51 -5.61 -4.44 -1.92
CA TYR A 51 -5.87 -3.30 -2.79
C TYR A 51 -6.90 -2.31 -2.28
N TRP A 52 -6.75 -1.10 -2.80
CA TRP A 52 -7.74 -0.03 -2.83
C TRP A 52 -8.46 -0.02 -4.18
N ASP A 53 -9.78 -0.15 -4.17
CA ASP A 53 -10.61 -0.19 -5.39
C ASP A 53 -11.15 1.17 -5.85
N GLY A 54 -10.65 2.27 -5.28
CA GLY A 54 -11.21 3.62 -5.47
C GLY A 54 -12.23 4.03 -4.39
N LYS A 55 -12.70 3.10 -3.56
CA LYS A 55 -13.73 3.34 -2.53
C LYS A 55 -13.42 2.71 -1.17
N THR A 56 -12.86 1.52 -1.15
CA THR A 56 -12.52 0.79 0.06
C THR A 56 -11.24 -0.01 -0.10
N TRP A 57 -10.59 -0.26 1.03
CA TRP A 57 -9.50 -1.22 1.11
C TRP A 57 -10.07 -2.63 1.31
N HIS A 58 -9.70 -3.56 0.45
CA HIS A 58 -10.11 -4.98 0.54
C HIS A 58 -9.29 -5.74 1.59
N ALA A 59 -9.58 -7.02 1.81
CA ALA A 59 -8.81 -7.83 2.75
C ALA A 59 -7.40 -8.12 2.22
N TRP A 60 -6.51 -8.58 3.10
CA TRP A 60 -5.25 -9.17 2.67
C TRP A 60 -5.52 -10.57 2.08
N GLU A 61 -4.92 -10.86 0.94
CA GLU A 61 -4.98 -12.15 0.25
C GLU A 61 -3.57 -12.71 0.05
N SER A 62 -3.41 -14.03 0.18
CA SER A 62 -2.11 -14.67 -0.05
C SER A 62 -1.94 -14.93 -1.54
N LEU A 63 -0.82 -14.45 -2.08
CA LEU A 63 -0.37 -14.79 -3.44
C LEU A 63 0.57 -16.01 -3.46
N GLY A 64 0.88 -16.56 -2.28
CA GLY A 64 1.82 -17.66 -2.12
C GLY A 64 3.28 -17.24 -2.21
N GLY A 65 4.13 -18.16 -2.67
CA GLY A 65 5.59 -18.02 -2.66
C GLY A 65 6.24 -18.90 -1.59
N ALA A 66 7.48 -19.32 -1.82
CA ALA A 66 8.25 -20.22 -0.95
C ALA A 66 9.69 -19.72 -0.79
#